data_AF-C7M6P5-F1
#
_entry.id   AF-C7M6P5-F1
#
_cell.length_a   1.000
_cell.length_b   1.000
_cell.length_c   1.000
_cell.angle_alpha   90.00
_cell.angle_beta   90.00
_cell.angle_gamma   90.00
#
_symmetry.space_group_name_H-M   'P 1'
#
loop_
_entity.id
_entity.type
_entity.pdbx_description
1 polymer ?
#
loop_
_entity_poly.entity_id
_entity_poly.type
_entity_poly.pdbx_seq_one_letter_code
_entity_poly.pdbx_strand_id
1 'polypeptide(L)'
;MTNNNLQLIECVTIANEDYLQSLLAVGFYALALKAELHPLVSHLDFSNTKTKILLLDDELPTIEKQGITISSLATAYQAGITRFYSAIKGYGGYLPTEKLLTFFQAQHHPMDINLLAFESAYNEALHQVTTNR
;
A
#
# COMPACT_ATOMS: atom_id res chain seq x y z
N MET A 1 -26.60 -2.33 -0.43
CA MET A 1 -25.39 -1.96 -1.20
C MET A 1 -24.31 -1.59 -0.20
N THR A 2 -23.56 -2.56 0.29
CA THR A 2 -22.42 -2.30 1.17
C THR A 2 -21.31 -1.69 0.31
N ASN A 3 -21.23 -0.36 0.33
CA ASN A 3 -20.07 0.38 -0.17
C ASN A 3 -18.86 0.10 0.74
N ASN A 4 -18.35 -1.13 0.75
CA ASN A 4 -17.10 -1.47 1.41
C ASN A 4 -15.96 -1.21 0.42
N ASN A 5 -15.73 0.07 0.12
CA ASN A 5 -14.52 0.50 -0.59
C ASN A 5 -13.34 0.23 0.35
N LEU A 6 -12.67 -0.90 0.13
CA LEU A 6 -11.46 -1.27 0.86
C LEU A 6 -10.40 -0.21 0.58
N GLN A 7 -9.88 0.40 1.63
CA GLN A 7 -8.83 1.41 1.58
C GLN A 7 -7.51 0.73 1.88
N LEU A 8 -6.88 0.21 0.84
CA LEU A 8 -5.52 -0.31 0.93
C LEU A 8 -4.54 0.86 0.79
N ILE A 9 -3.76 1.09 1.84
CA ILE A 9 -2.77 2.17 1.93
C ILE A 9 -1.39 1.56 1.91
N GLU A 10 -0.62 1.87 0.88
CA GLU A 10 0.75 1.40 0.73
C GLU A 10 1.71 2.34 1.46
N CYS A 11 2.39 1.82 2.49
CA CYS A 11 3.38 2.50 3.30
C CYS A 11 4.74 2.40 2.61
N VAL A 12 5.19 3.52 2.07
CA VAL A 12 6.41 3.60 1.28
C VAL A 12 7.49 4.25 2.13
N THR A 13 8.41 3.42 2.63
CA THR A 13 9.53 3.87 3.48
C THR A 13 10.82 4.11 2.71
N ILE A 14 10.94 3.50 1.52
CA ILE A 14 12.05 3.65 0.58
C ILE A 14 11.46 3.63 -0.84
N ALA A 15 11.92 4.51 -1.71
CA ALA A 15 11.46 4.56 -3.10
C ALA A 15 12.42 5.29 -4.04
N ASN A 16 12.42 4.89 -5.31
CA ASN A 16 12.89 5.66 -6.47
C ASN A 16 11.69 6.08 -7.34
N GLU A 17 11.93 6.90 -8.37
CA GLU A 17 10.88 7.37 -9.29
C GLU A 17 10.15 6.22 -9.99
N ASP A 18 10.90 5.23 -10.51
CA ASP A 18 10.33 4.08 -11.24
C ASP A 18 9.32 3.29 -10.39
N TYR A 19 9.66 3.03 -9.14
CA TYR A 19 8.78 2.32 -8.21
C TYR A 19 7.54 3.12 -7.85
N LEU A 20 7.69 4.42 -7.58
CA LEU A 20 6.52 5.28 -7.30
C LEU A 20 5.59 5.33 -8.51
N GLN A 21 6.15 5.39 -9.73
CA GLN A 21 5.37 5.35 -10.96
C GLN A 21 4.64 4.02 -11.13
N SER A 22 5.29 2.89 -10.82
CA SER A 22 4.62 1.58 -10.84
C SER A 22 3.52 1.50 -9.78
N LEU A 23 3.75 2.01 -8.56
CA LEU A 23 2.76 2.06 -7.48
C LEU A 23 1.51 2.86 -7.87
N LEU A 24 1.68 3.94 -8.64
CA LEU A 24 0.58 4.76 -9.11
C LEU A 24 -0.38 4.01 -10.04
N ALA A 25 0.15 3.09 -10.84
CA ALA A 25 -0.63 2.28 -11.76
C ALA A 25 -1.39 1.13 -11.06
N VAL A 26 -1.10 0.84 -9.78
CA VAL A 26 -1.70 -0.28 -9.04
C VAL A 26 -3.15 0.00 -8.65
N GLY A 27 -3.50 1.25 -8.32
CA GLY A 27 -4.84 1.59 -7.84
C GLY A 27 -5.01 1.51 -6.31
N PHE A 28 -3.92 1.70 -5.55
CA PHE A 28 -4.04 1.88 -4.10
C PHE A 28 -4.96 3.05 -3.73
N TYR A 29 -5.60 2.97 -2.57
CA TYR A 29 -6.39 4.10 -2.08
C TYR A 29 -5.48 5.29 -1.76
N ALA A 30 -4.34 5.02 -1.13
CA ALA A 30 -3.33 6.02 -0.86
C ALA A 30 -1.92 5.41 -0.80
N LEU A 31 -0.91 6.24 -1.05
CA LEU A 31 0.49 5.97 -0.72
C LEU A 31 0.86 6.84 0.49
N ALA A 32 1.22 6.20 1.60
CA ALA A 32 1.72 6.85 2.80
C ALA A 32 3.25 6.92 2.72
N LEU A 33 3.78 8.10 2.42
CA LEU A 33 5.19 8.33 2.11
C LEU A 33 5.89 9.00 3.28
N LYS A 34 7.12 8.58 3.58
CA LYS A 34 8.00 9.35 4.48
C LYS A 34 8.20 10.77 3.95
N ALA A 35 8.36 11.74 4.85
CA ALA A 35 8.63 13.14 4.50
C ALA A 35 9.84 13.30 3.54
N GLU A 36 10.85 12.45 3.68
CA GLU A 36 12.05 12.42 2.83
C GLU A 36 11.76 12.09 1.37
N LEU A 37 10.69 11.34 1.10
CA LEU A 37 10.31 10.93 -0.26
C LEU A 37 9.43 11.96 -0.95
N HIS A 38 8.85 12.91 -0.21
CA HIS A 38 7.93 13.93 -0.72
C HIS A 38 8.46 14.73 -1.94
N PRO A 39 9.76 15.07 -2.04
CA PRO A 39 10.33 15.69 -3.23
C PRO A 39 10.23 14.81 -4.49
N LEU A 40 10.38 13.49 -4.38
CA LEU A 40 10.26 12.56 -5.52
C LEU A 40 8.84 12.54 -6.07
N VAL A 41 7.87 12.71 -5.18
CA VAL A 41 6.44 12.73 -5.51
C VAL A 41 6.06 14.02 -6.25
N SER A 42 6.78 15.11 -6.05
CA SER A 42 6.47 16.41 -6.67
C SER A 42 6.58 16.40 -8.21
N HIS A 43 7.34 15.46 -8.75
CA HIS A 43 7.55 15.29 -10.19
C HIS A 43 6.60 14.28 -10.84
N LEU A 44 5.82 13.55 -10.04
CA LEU A 44 4.91 12.52 -10.54
C LEU A 44 3.53 13.11 -10.86
N ASP A 45 2.93 12.62 -11.94
CA ASP A 45 1.60 13.03 -12.35
C ASP A 45 0.52 12.16 -11.68
N PHE A 46 -0.16 12.72 -10.68
CA PHE A 46 -1.28 12.08 -9.99
C PHE A 46 -2.63 12.33 -10.65
N SER A 47 -2.70 13.17 -11.70
CA SER A 47 -3.97 13.60 -12.28
C SER A 47 -4.80 12.45 -12.86
N ASN A 48 -4.13 11.36 -13.25
CA ASN A 48 -4.74 10.16 -13.81
C ASN A 48 -5.03 9.07 -12.78
N THR A 49 -4.78 9.30 -11.49
CA THR A 49 -4.97 8.30 -10.44
C THR A 49 -5.96 8.80 -9.38
N LYS A 50 -6.74 7.88 -8.80
CA LYS A 50 -7.55 8.16 -7.59
C LYS A 50 -6.73 8.03 -6.31
N THR A 51 -5.46 7.64 -6.43
CA THR A 51 -4.53 7.39 -5.34
C THR A 51 -4.19 8.68 -4.63
N LYS A 52 -4.40 8.71 -3.30
CA LYS A 52 -4.03 9.86 -2.47
C LYS A 52 -2.58 9.75 -2.02
N ILE A 53 -1.94 10.89 -1.78
CA ILE A 53 -0.65 10.94 -1.09
C ILE A 53 -0.89 11.35 0.36
N LEU A 54 -0.38 10.56 1.29
CA LEU A 54 -0.44 10.80 2.73
C LEU A 54 0.99 10.89 3.28
N LEU A 55 1.17 11.66 4.34
CA LEU A 55 2.41 11.66 5.09
C LEU A 55 2.40 10.45 6.04
N LEU A 56 3.40 9.58 5.93
CA LEU A 56 3.49 8.38 6.76
C LEU A 56 3.52 8.73 8.25
N ASP A 57 4.21 9.81 8.62
CA ASP A 57 4.36 10.25 10.01
C ASP A 57 3.01 10.63 10.66
N ASP A 58 2.07 11.17 9.88
CA ASP A 58 0.72 11.51 10.36
C ASP A 58 -0.15 10.25 10.55
N GLU A 59 0.14 9.19 9.79
CA GLU A 59 -0.62 7.93 9.83
C GLU A 59 -0.07 6.94 10.88
N LEU A 60 1.19 7.08 11.31
CA LEU A 60 1.83 6.22 12.32
C LEU A 60 0.97 5.97 13.56
N PRO A 61 0.36 7.00 14.22
CA PRO A 61 -0.49 6.77 15.38
C PRO A 61 -1.71 5.89 15.09
N THR A 62 -2.26 6.00 13.87
CA THR A 62 -3.39 5.18 13.42
C THR A 62 -2.96 3.74 13.19
N ILE A 63 -1.80 3.54 12.57
CA ILE A 63 -1.22 2.21 12.30
C ILE A 63 -0.93 1.48 13.61
N GLU A 64 -0.25 2.15 14.54
CA GLU A 64 0.08 1.60 15.87
C GLU A 64 -1.18 1.24 16.67
N LYS A 65 -2.21 2.11 16.61
CA LYS A 65 -3.49 1.86 17.27
C LYS A 65 -4.26 0.70 16.66
N GLN A 66 -4.16 0.50 15.34
CA GLN A 66 -4.82 -0.61 14.65
C GLN A 66 -4.15 -1.95 14.98
N GLY A 67 -2.81 -2.01 14.99
CA GLY A 67 -2.05 -3.21 15.36
C GLY A 67 -2.45 -4.46 14.57
N ILE A 68 -2.90 -4.31 13.32
CA ILE A 68 -3.41 -5.42 12.52
C ILE A 68 -2.21 -6.23 12.01
N THR A 69 -2.27 -7.54 12.23
CA THR A 69 -1.28 -8.52 11.79
C THR A 69 -1.95 -9.52 10.84
N ILE A 70 -1.18 -10.36 10.14
CA ILE A 70 -1.74 -11.38 9.25
C ILE A 70 -2.67 -12.35 10.02
N SER A 71 -2.39 -12.64 11.30
CA SER A 71 -3.25 -13.49 12.12
C SER A 71 -4.54 -12.80 12.56
N SER A 72 -4.51 -11.49 12.82
CA SER A 72 -5.70 -10.70 13.19
C SER A 72 -6.43 -10.10 11.98
N LEU A 73 -5.93 -10.30 10.76
CA LEU A 73 -6.50 -9.77 9.51
C LEU A 73 -7.94 -10.21 9.29
N ALA A 74 -8.23 -11.51 9.44
CA ALA A 74 -9.57 -12.04 9.26
C ALA A 74 -10.55 -11.44 10.27
N THR A 75 -10.13 -11.32 11.54
CA THR A 75 -10.92 -10.70 12.61
C THR A 75 -11.17 -9.22 12.33
N ALA A 76 -10.14 -8.48 11.91
CA ALA A 76 -10.24 -7.08 11.53
C ALA A 76 -11.23 -6.87 10.38
N TYR A 77 -11.12 -7.69 9.33
CA TYR A 77 -12.03 -7.65 8.19
C TYR A 77 -13.47 -7.97 8.61
N GLN A 78 -13.68 -9.00 9.43
CA GLN A 78 -15.01 -9.35 9.97
C GLN A 78 -15.58 -8.28 10.92
N ALA A 79 -14.72 -7.55 11.64
CA ALA A 79 -15.11 -6.42 12.47
C ALA A 79 -15.51 -5.17 11.66
N GLY A 80 -15.43 -5.23 10.32
CA GLY A 80 -15.80 -4.13 9.44
C GLY A 80 -14.67 -3.11 9.22
N ILE A 81 -13.43 -3.45 9.58
CA ILE A 81 -12.28 -2.62 9.22
C ILE A 81 -12.12 -2.65 7.70
N THR A 82 -12.15 -1.47 7.09
CA THR A 82 -12.00 -1.30 5.64
C THR A 82 -10.68 -0.64 5.27
N ARG A 83 -9.95 -0.06 6.24
CA ARG A 83 -8.67 0.60 6.03
C ARG A 83 -7.53 -0.26 6.54
N PHE A 84 -6.61 -0.62 5.64
CA PHE A 84 -5.46 -1.46 5.93
C PHE A 84 -4.19 -0.80 5.43
N TYR A 85 -3.16 -0.82 6.28
CA TYR A 85 -1.84 -0.31 5.97
C TYR A 85 -0.92 -1.48 5.67
N SER A 86 -0.23 -1.40 4.54
CA SER A 86 0.60 -2.48 4.01
C SER A 86 1.86 -1.93 3.40
N ALA A 87 2.87 -2.77 3.22
CA ALA A 87 4.00 -2.46 2.37
C ALA A 87 4.33 -3.71 1.56
N ILE A 88 4.74 -3.54 0.31
CA ILE A 88 5.27 -4.61 -0.52
C ILE A 88 6.38 -5.32 0.27
N LYS A 89 6.34 -6.65 0.31
CA LYS A 89 7.24 -7.51 1.10
C LYS A 89 7.15 -7.33 2.63
N GLY A 90 6.31 -6.44 3.13
CA GLY A 90 6.26 -6.05 4.54
C GLY A 90 7.46 -5.19 4.95
N TYR A 91 8.02 -4.40 4.04
CA TYR A 91 9.07 -3.44 4.38
C TYR A 91 8.64 -2.51 5.52
N GLY A 92 9.58 -2.12 6.38
CA GLY A 92 9.27 -1.30 7.56
C GLY A 92 8.47 -2.00 8.67
N GLY A 93 8.22 -3.31 8.56
CA GLY A 93 7.45 -4.06 9.55
C GLY A 93 5.93 -4.00 9.34
N TYR A 94 5.48 -3.48 8.19
CA TYR A 94 4.07 -3.46 7.82
C TYR A 94 3.57 -4.81 7.30
N LEU A 95 2.26 -4.95 7.10
CA LEU A 95 1.67 -6.12 6.48
C LEU A 95 2.16 -6.27 5.03
N PRO A 96 2.59 -7.48 4.61
CA PRO A 96 2.94 -7.69 3.21
C PRO A 96 1.72 -7.53 2.29
N THR A 97 1.81 -6.58 1.36
CA THR A 97 0.71 -6.25 0.44
C THR A 97 0.25 -7.45 -0.38
N GLU A 98 1.19 -8.30 -0.82
CA GLU A 98 0.88 -9.54 -1.55
C GLU A 98 0.00 -10.51 -0.74
N LYS A 99 0.16 -10.54 0.59
CA LYS A 99 -0.64 -11.39 1.47
C LYS A 99 -2.05 -10.83 1.65
N LEU A 100 -2.17 -9.50 1.73
CA LEU A 100 -3.47 -8.83 1.79
C LEU A 100 -4.27 -9.04 0.52
N LEU A 101 -3.64 -8.84 -0.65
CA LEU A 101 -4.29 -9.09 -1.94
C LEU A 101 -4.75 -10.54 -2.05
N THR A 102 -3.90 -11.50 -1.67
CA THR A 102 -4.26 -12.93 -1.64
C THR A 102 -5.46 -13.19 -0.70
N PHE A 103 -5.45 -12.59 0.49
CA PHE A 103 -6.54 -12.73 1.45
C PHE A 103 -7.87 -12.19 0.89
N PHE A 104 -7.88 -10.98 0.35
CA PHE A 104 -9.10 -10.37 -0.18
C PHE A 104 -9.63 -11.07 -1.44
N GLN A 105 -8.73 -11.58 -2.29
CA GLN A 105 -9.11 -12.45 -3.41
C GLN A 105 -9.81 -13.72 -2.92
N ALA A 106 -9.30 -14.36 -1.86
CA ALA A 106 -9.94 -15.54 -1.27
C ALA A 106 -11.29 -15.22 -0.62
N GLN A 107 -11.50 -13.97 -0.17
CA GLN A 107 -12.81 -13.50 0.32
C GLN A 107 -13.76 -13.06 -0.81
N HIS A 108 -13.36 -13.17 -2.09
CA HIS A 108 -14.08 -12.65 -3.25
C HIS A 108 -14.44 -11.16 -3.11
N HIS A 109 -13.63 -10.39 -2.37
CA HIS A 109 -13.87 -8.96 -2.18
C HIS A 109 -13.41 -8.20 -3.43
N PRO A 110 -14.27 -7.39 -4.07
CA PRO A 110 -13.86 -6.61 -5.23
C PRO A 110 -12.81 -5.59 -4.83
N MET A 111 -11.67 -5.63 -5.51
CA MET A 111 -10.58 -4.67 -5.36
C MET A 111 -10.35 -3.99 -6.70
N ASP A 112 -10.24 -2.67 -6.70
CA ASP A 112 -9.85 -1.88 -7.88
C ASP A 112 -8.32 -1.86 -7.99
N ILE A 113 -7.71 -3.05 -7.99
CA ILE A 113 -6.26 -3.25 -8.00
C ILE A 113 -5.83 -3.88 -9.33
N ASN A 114 -4.92 -3.20 -10.01
CA ASN A 114 -4.25 -3.71 -11.19
C ASN A 114 -3.09 -4.63 -10.79
N LEU A 115 -3.32 -5.94 -10.88
CA LEU A 115 -2.33 -6.96 -10.50
C LEU A 115 -1.05 -6.92 -11.35
N LEU A 116 -1.14 -6.53 -12.64
CA LEU A 116 0.03 -6.42 -13.50
C LEU A 116 0.92 -5.24 -13.07
N ALA A 117 0.30 -4.11 -12.75
CA ALA A 117 1.03 -2.97 -12.18
C ALA A 117 1.61 -3.31 -10.80
N PHE A 118 0.88 -4.09 -9.98
CA PHE A 118 1.37 -4.56 -8.69
C PHE A 118 2.62 -5.44 -8.85
N GLU A 119 2.63 -6.37 -9.81
CA GLU A 119 3.78 -7.22 -10.09
C GLU A 119 5.01 -6.38 -10.52
N SER A 120 4.80 -5.37 -11.35
CA SER A 120 5.86 -4.41 -11.71
C SER A 120 6.39 -3.66 -10.48
N ALA A 121 5.51 -3.10 -9.63
CA ALA A 121 5.91 -2.41 -8.41
C ALA A 121 6.65 -3.35 -7.44
N TYR A 122 6.22 -4.61 -7.35
CA TYR A 122 6.87 -5.64 -6.54
C TYR A 122 8.29 -5.92 -7.02
N ASN A 123 8.51 -6.01 -8.33
CA ASN A 123 9.84 -6.23 -8.91
C ASN A 123 10.76 -5.01 -8.68
N GLU A 124 10.25 -3.79 -8.86
CA GLU A 124 11.00 -2.56 -8.58
C GLU A 124 11.39 -2.45 -7.10
N ALA A 125 10.48 -2.81 -6.19
CA ALA A 125 10.75 -2.88 -4.76
C ALA A 125 11.86 -3.88 -4.40
N LEU A 126 11.99 -4.99 -5.14
CA LEU A 126 13.08 -5.96 -4.96
C LEU A 126 14.41 -5.42 -5.50
N HIS A 127 14.37 -4.72 -6.65
CA HIS A 127 15.55 -4.11 -7.24
C HIS A 127 16.15 -3.04 -6.32
N GLN A 128 15.32 -2.16 -5.74
CA GLN A 128 15.79 -1.10 -4.84
C GLN A 128 16.50 -1.61 -3.58
N VAL A 129 15.99 -2.67 -2.95
CA VAL A 129 16.62 -3.23 -1.75
C VAL A 129 17.98 -3.86 -2.06
N THR A 130 18.18 -4.32 -3.29
CA THR A 130 19.45 -4.92 -3.72
C THR A 130 20.51 -3.86 -4.02
N THR A 131 20.11 -2.68 -4.51
CA THR A 131 21.02 -1.57 -4.86
C THR A 131 21.51 -0.76 -3.64
N ASN A 132 20.76 -0.73 -2.53
CA ASN A 132 21.12 0.01 -1.31
C ASN A 132 21.97 -0.81 -0.30
N ARG A 133 22.80 -1.76 -0.79
CA ARG A 133 23.69 -2.60 0.03
C ARG A 133 25.16 -2.36 -0.26
#